data_AF-A0A2E8RL65-F1
#
_entry.id   AF-A0A2E8RL65-F1
#
_cell.length_a   1.000
_cell.length_b   1.000
_cell.length_c   1.000
_cell.angle_alpha   90.00
_cell.angle_beta   90.00
_cell.angle_gamma   90.00
#
_symmetry.space_group_name_H-M   'P 1'
#
loop_
_entity.id
_entity.type
_entity.pdbx_description
1 polymer ?
#
loop_
_entity_poly.entity_id
_entity_poly.type
_entity_poly.pdbx_seq_one_letter_code
_entity_poly.pdbx_strand_id
1 'polypeptide(L)'
;MLSLQPEQTYFVQAEVTDRQGVVKHSPIMSFTTSAVGTGQPKVVYGKVIGLDGHPKADELVVLTATESQTLLAQTDHQGYWQLNLGNMKTVTGDPYIMEMRFIFLFEEKILFTDR
;
A
#
# COMPACT_ATOMS: atom_id res chain seq x y z
N MET A 1 3.85 -18.69 -8.87
CA MET A 1 3.14 -17.58 -8.21
C MET A 1 1.72 -18.06 -7.90
N LEU A 2 1.27 -17.93 -6.66
CA LEU A 2 -0.14 -18.16 -6.31
C LEU A 2 -0.93 -16.90 -6.69
N SER A 3 -1.80 -16.99 -7.69
CA SER A 3 -2.75 -15.93 -8.00
C SER A 3 -3.94 -16.05 -7.06
N LEU A 4 -4.05 -15.12 -6.12
CA LEU A 4 -5.20 -15.03 -5.22
C LEU A 4 -6.46 -14.73 -6.03
N GLN A 5 -7.55 -15.42 -5.68
CA GLN A 5 -8.90 -15.21 -6.22
C GLN A 5 -9.60 -14.15 -5.36
N PRO A 6 -10.45 -13.30 -5.96
CA PRO A 6 -11.24 -12.32 -5.22
C PRO A 6 -12.30 -12.99 -4.33
N GLU A 7 -12.76 -12.26 -3.31
CA GLU A 7 -13.81 -12.70 -2.37
C GLU A 7 -13.52 -14.04 -1.68
N GLN A 8 -12.26 -14.42 -1.64
CA GLN A 8 -11.80 -15.67 -1.07
C GLN A 8 -11.02 -15.41 0.21
N THR A 9 -11.37 -16.13 1.26
CA THR A 9 -10.59 -16.18 2.50
C THR A 9 -9.41 -17.12 2.33
N TYR A 10 -8.22 -16.62 2.68
CA TYR A 10 -6.96 -17.32 2.70
C TYR A 10 -6.43 -17.42 4.11
N PHE A 11 -5.68 -18.49 4.37
CA PHE A 11 -4.97 -18.71 5.61
C PHE A 11 -3.47 -18.63 5.34
N VAL A 12 -2.74 -17.88 6.15
CA VAL A 12 -1.30 -17.67 6.02
C VAL A 12 -0.62 -17.96 7.34
N GLN A 13 0.54 -18.61 7.26
CA GLN A 13 1.44 -18.83 8.38
C GLN A 13 2.84 -18.39 7.97
N ALA A 14 3.44 -17.50 8.75
CA ALA A 14 4.81 -17.10 8.53
C ALA A 14 5.75 -18.16 9.11
N GLU A 15 6.84 -18.42 8.37
CA GLU A 15 7.95 -19.25 8.80
C GLU A 15 9.19 -18.36 8.92
N VAL A 16 9.91 -18.47 10.03
CA VAL A 16 11.15 -17.73 10.27
C VAL A 16 12.22 -18.71 10.72
N THR A 17 13.40 -18.62 10.11
CA THR A 17 14.58 -19.35 10.58
C THR A 17 15.44 -18.42 11.41
N ASP A 18 15.77 -18.81 12.64
CA ASP A 18 16.67 -18.03 13.49
C ASP A 18 18.15 -18.23 13.13
N ARG A 19 19.04 -17.50 13.82
CA ARG A 19 20.49 -17.53 13.54
C ARG A 19 21.13 -18.88 13.83
N GLN A 20 20.45 -19.76 14.56
CA GLN A 20 20.87 -21.12 14.89
C GLN A 20 20.30 -22.15 13.91
N GLY A 21 19.54 -21.71 12.89
CA GLY A 21 18.90 -22.58 11.92
C GLY A 21 17.60 -23.21 12.40
N VAL A 22 17.05 -22.75 13.54
CA VAL A 22 15.78 -23.27 14.06
C VAL A 22 14.63 -22.57 13.38
N VAL A 23 13.72 -23.36 12.81
CA VAL A 23 12.50 -22.88 12.17
C VAL A 23 11.42 -22.63 13.23
N LYS A 24 10.78 -21.47 13.16
CA LYS A 24 9.65 -21.06 13.99
C LYS A 24 8.49 -20.64 13.11
N HIS A 25 7.28 -20.97 13.54
CA HIS A 25 6.06 -20.59 12.84
C HIS A 25 5.26 -19.55 13.64
N SER A 26 4.62 -18.63 12.93
CA SER A 26 3.59 -17.77 13.53
C SER A 26 2.30 -18.57 13.81
N PRO A 27 1.34 -17.99 14.55
CA PRO A 27 -0.05 -18.41 14.46
C PRO A 27 -0.56 -18.35 13.01
N ILE A 28 -1.55 -19.18 12.69
CA ILE A 28 -2.26 -19.11 11.41
C ILE A 28 -3.17 -17.87 11.46
N MET A 29 -2.98 -16.97 10.50
CA MET A 29 -3.83 -15.80 10.30
C MET A 29 -4.73 -16.03 9.09
N SER A 30 -5.88 -15.36 9.06
CA SER A 30 -6.74 -15.37 7.87
C SER A 30 -6.92 -13.96 7.33
N PHE A 31 -7.04 -13.83 6.01
CA PHE A 31 -7.45 -12.61 5.35
C PHE A 31 -8.41 -12.94 4.21
N THR A 32 -9.42 -12.10 4.00
CA THR A 32 -10.33 -12.21 2.86
C THR A 32 -9.92 -11.21 1.80
N THR A 33 -9.67 -11.70 0.59
CA THR A 33 -9.45 -10.84 -0.57
C THR A 33 -10.73 -10.10 -0.92
N SER A 34 -10.59 -8.87 -1.41
CA SER A 34 -11.74 -8.08 -1.82
C SER A 34 -12.39 -8.62 -3.09
N ALA A 35 -13.65 -8.25 -3.30
CA ALA A 35 -14.28 -8.27 -4.63
C ALA A 35 -13.41 -7.53 -5.64
N VAL A 36 -13.35 -8.05 -6.87
CA VAL A 36 -12.80 -7.27 -7.99
C VAL A 36 -13.79 -6.14 -8.24
N GLY A 37 -13.47 -4.96 -7.72
CA GLY A 37 -14.16 -3.76 -8.14
C GLY A 37 -13.90 -3.55 -9.62
N THR A 38 -14.94 -3.30 -10.41
CA THR A 38 -14.82 -2.78 -11.78
C THR A 38 -14.43 -1.31 -11.81
N GLY A 39 -14.04 -0.74 -10.66
CA GLY A 39 -13.58 0.63 -10.55
C GLY A 39 -12.37 0.84 -11.45
N GLN A 40 -12.41 1.88 -12.27
CA GLN A 40 -11.23 2.25 -13.04
C GLN A 40 -10.06 2.44 -12.07
N PRO A 41 -8.91 1.78 -12.29
CA PRO A 41 -7.77 1.91 -11.40
C PRO A 41 -7.36 3.38 -11.36
N LYS A 42 -7.54 4.00 -10.20
CA LYS A 42 -7.09 5.36 -9.97
C LYS A 42 -5.75 5.29 -9.29
N VAL A 43 -4.69 5.32 -10.08
CA VAL A 43 -3.32 5.21 -9.59
C VAL A 43 -2.82 6.60 -9.23
N VAL A 44 -2.26 6.74 -8.03
CA VAL A 44 -1.39 7.86 -7.69
C VAL A 44 0.03 7.35 -7.61
N TYR A 45 0.98 8.17 -8.04
CA TYR A 45 2.39 7.83 -8.05
C TYR A 45 3.20 9.08 -7.76
N GLY A 46 4.44 8.87 -7.35
CA GLY A 46 5.35 9.96 -7.06
C GLY A 46 6.78 9.46 -6.92
N LYS A 47 7.65 10.39 -6.56
CA LYS A 47 9.07 10.12 -6.33
C LYS A 47 9.51 10.80 -5.05
N VAL A 48 10.22 10.07 -4.19
CA VAL A 48 10.86 10.62 -2.99
C VAL A 48 12.30 10.97 -3.32
N ILE A 49 12.64 12.24 -3.15
CA ILE A 49 13.97 12.80 -3.36
C ILE A 49 14.44 13.43 -2.04
N GLY A 50 15.67 13.14 -1.64
CA GLY A 50 16.31 13.77 -0.48
C GLY A 50 16.68 15.23 -0.74
N LEU A 51 17.04 15.95 0.32
CA LEU A 51 17.49 17.35 0.21
C LEU A 51 18.81 17.48 -0.59
N ASP A 52 19.55 16.40 -0.74
CA ASP A 52 20.74 16.27 -1.59
C ASP A 52 20.41 16.09 -3.09
N GLY A 53 19.13 15.99 -3.45
CA GLY A 53 18.68 15.75 -4.82
C GLY A 53 18.77 14.29 -5.25
N HIS A 54 19.18 13.37 -4.38
CA HIS A 54 19.25 11.95 -4.68
C HIS A 54 17.94 11.23 -4.35
N PRO A 55 17.57 10.18 -5.11
CA PRO A 55 16.39 9.38 -4.77
C PRO A 55 16.53 8.66 -3.43
N LYS A 56 15.43 8.57 -2.69
CA LYS A 56 15.37 7.76 -1.46
C LYS A 56 14.67 6.44 -1.73
N ALA A 57 15.44 5.35 -1.74
CA ALA A 57 14.95 3.99 -1.89
C ALA A 57 14.49 3.40 -0.56
N ASP A 58 13.65 2.35 -0.62
CA ASP A 58 13.15 1.59 0.53
C ASP A 58 12.35 2.41 1.56
N GLU A 59 11.92 3.62 1.21
CA GLU A 59 11.12 4.49 2.06
C GLU A 59 9.66 4.04 2.08
N LEU A 60 9.03 4.10 3.26
CA LEU A 60 7.62 3.81 3.44
C LEU A 60 6.78 5.06 3.12
N VAL A 61 5.94 4.97 2.10
CA VAL A 61 4.91 5.96 1.79
C VAL A 61 3.60 5.51 2.43
N VAL A 62 3.06 6.36 3.30
CA VAL A 62 1.81 6.13 4.02
C VAL A 62 0.74 7.08 3.50
N LEU A 63 -0.32 6.54 2.91
CA LEU A 63 -1.49 7.29 2.52
C LEU A 63 -2.59 7.05 3.55
N THR A 64 -3.00 8.12 4.22
CA THR A 64 -4.18 8.13 5.09
C THR A 64 -5.25 9.05 4.51
N ALA A 65 -6.50 8.65 4.63
CA ALA A 65 -7.65 9.49 4.37
C ALA A 65 -8.70 9.26 5.47
N THR A 66 -9.52 10.28 5.72
CA THR A 66 -10.62 10.22 6.68
C THR A 66 -11.51 9.01 6.40
N GLU A 67 -11.84 8.24 7.45
CA GLU A 67 -12.69 7.04 7.38
C GLU A 67 -12.17 5.92 6.46
N SER A 68 -10.89 5.95 6.08
CA SER A 68 -10.26 4.91 5.27
C SER A 68 -9.27 4.06 6.07
N GLN A 69 -9.05 2.83 5.60
CA GLN A 69 -7.87 2.04 5.96
C GLN A 69 -6.63 2.63 5.27
N THR A 70 -5.49 2.56 5.95
CA THR A 70 -4.21 3.03 5.44
C THR A 70 -3.77 2.25 4.20
N LEU A 71 -3.29 2.96 3.18
CA LEU A 71 -2.54 2.35 2.08
C LEU A 71 -1.04 2.61 2.25
N LEU A 72 -0.24 1.59 1.92
CA LEU A 72 1.20 1.61 2.04
C LEU A 72 1.85 1.30 0.69
N ALA A 73 2.89 2.05 0.35
CA ALA A 73 3.80 1.74 -0.73
C ALA A 73 5.24 1.84 -0.22
N GLN A 74 6.15 1.13 -0.87
CA GLN A 74 7.58 1.28 -0.66
C GLN A 74 8.20 1.90 -1.91
N THR A 75 9.13 2.84 -1.74
CA THR A 75 9.86 3.36 -2.89
C THR A 75 10.83 2.33 -3.46
N ASP A 76 10.94 2.29 -4.78
CA ASP A 76 11.94 1.47 -5.46
C ASP A 76 13.36 2.09 -5.36
N HIS A 77 14.34 1.41 -5.95
CA HIS A 77 15.74 1.87 -6.00
C HIS A 77 15.94 3.24 -6.68
N GLN A 78 14.95 3.74 -7.42
CA GLN A 78 14.94 5.05 -8.04
C GLN A 78 14.06 6.05 -7.29
N GLY A 79 13.54 5.70 -6.11
CA GLY A 79 12.69 6.53 -5.28
C GLY A 79 11.23 6.62 -5.74
N TYR A 80 10.82 5.86 -6.76
CA TYR A 80 9.44 5.88 -7.25
C TYR A 80 8.54 5.01 -6.40
N TRP A 81 7.29 5.44 -6.25
CA TRP A 81 6.23 4.67 -5.59
C TRP A 81 4.92 4.82 -6.34
N GLN A 82 4.01 3.85 -6.15
CA GLN A 82 2.65 3.90 -6.69
C GLN A 82 1.64 3.29 -5.71
N LEU A 83 0.43 3.84 -5.70
CA LEU A 83 -0.72 3.32 -4.97
C LEU A 83 -1.94 3.29 -5.88
N ASN A 84 -2.65 2.15 -5.90
CA ASN A 84 -3.94 2.06 -6.56
C ASN A 84 -5.03 2.47 -5.55
N LEU A 85 -5.60 3.66 -5.73
CA LEU A 85 -6.67 4.17 -4.88
C LEU A 85 -7.99 3.39 -5.06
N GLY A 86 -8.13 2.60 -6.13
CA GLY A 86 -9.21 1.62 -6.26
C GLY A 86 -9.17 0.53 -5.17
N ASN A 87 -8.02 0.36 -4.51
CA ASN A 87 -7.88 -0.54 -3.37
C ASN A 87 -8.21 0.12 -2.03
N MET A 88 -8.50 1.43 -1.99
CA MET A 88 -8.89 2.07 -0.73
C MET A 88 -10.17 1.46 -0.18
N LYS A 89 -10.17 1.20 1.12
CA LYS A 89 -11.30 0.68 1.86
C LYS A 89 -11.70 1.63 2.97
N THR A 90 -12.96 1.64 3.34
CA THR A 90 -13.41 2.27 4.58
C THR A 90 -12.83 1.53 5.79
N VAL A 91 -12.90 2.11 6.98
CA VAL A 91 -12.53 1.42 8.22
C VAL A 91 -13.29 0.10 8.46
N THR A 92 -14.49 -0.03 7.87
CA THR A 92 -15.32 -1.25 7.91
C THR A 92 -14.97 -2.28 6.82
N GLY A 93 -14.10 -1.95 5.87
CA GLY A 93 -13.67 -2.85 4.79
C GLY A 93 -14.45 -2.70 3.48
N ASP A 94 -15.39 -1.76 3.41
CA ASP A 94 -16.16 -1.47 2.20
C ASP A 94 -15.33 -0.69 1.17
N PRO A 95 -15.65 -0.72 -0.13
CA PRO A 95 -15.00 0.14 -1.12
C PRO A 95 -15.09 1.62 -0.73
N TYR A 96 -13.94 2.32 -0.71
CA TYR A 96 -13.91 3.74 -0.38
C TYR A 96 -14.29 4.59 -1.60
N ILE A 97 -15.37 5.36 -1.51
CA ILE A 97 -15.81 6.26 -2.57
C ILE A 97 -15.14 7.61 -2.36
N MET A 98 -14.17 7.95 -3.21
CA MET A 98 -13.51 9.26 -3.17
C MET A 98 -14.36 10.32 -3.86
N GLU A 99 -14.94 11.25 -3.09
CA GLU A 99 -15.30 12.56 -3.61
C GLU A 99 -14.03 13.43 -3.62
N MET A 100 -13.52 13.77 -4.81
CA MET A 100 -12.23 14.47 -4.92
C MET A 100 -12.28 15.87 -4.32
N ARG A 101 -11.62 16.06 -3.18
CA ARG A 101 -11.14 17.36 -2.72
C ARG A 101 -9.70 17.21 -2.23
N PHE A 102 -8.74 17.66 -3.04
CA PHE A 102 -7.33 17.62 -2.68
C PHE A 102 -7.01 18.82 -1.77
N ILE A 103 -6.63 18.56 -0.52
CA ILE A 103 -5.96 19.52 0.35
C ILE A 103 -4.62 18.91 0.72
N PHE A 104 -3.53 19.51 0.21
CA PHE A 104 -2.17 19.05 0.48
C PHE A 104 -1.56 19.93 1.57
N LEU A 105 -1.27 19.33 2.73
CA LEU A 105 -0.43 19.92 3.77
C LEU A 105 0.86 19.11 3.80
N PHE A 106 1.97 19.69 3.34
CA PHE A 106 3.29 19.09 3.51
C PHE A 106 4.26 20.16 4.02
N GLU A 107 5.03 19.82 5.06
CA GLU A 107 6.19 20.62 5.51
C GLU A 107 7.44 20.34 4.65
N GLU A 108 7.48 19.26 3.88
CA GLU A 108 8.53 18.99 2.89
C GLU A 108 7.94 18.72 1.49
N LYS A 109 8.58 19.30 0.48
CA LYS A 109 8.01 19.51 -0.85
C LYS A 109 7.94 18.19 -1.66
N ILE A 110 6.83 17.47 -1.57
CA ILE A 110 6.54 16.31 -2.44
C ILE A 110 5.87 16.82 -3.71
N LEU A 111 6.51 16.61 -4.86
CA LEU A 111 5.97 16.92 -6.19
C LEU A 111 5.10 15.76 -6.68
N PHE A 112 3.81 16.01 -6.88
CA PHE A 112 2.89 15.11 -7.58
C PHE A 112 2.64 15.63 -8.98
N THR A 113 2.62 14.73 -9.98
CA THR A 113 2.20 15.05 -11.35
C THR A 113 1.04 14.15 -11.74
N ASP A 114 -0.10 14.73 -12.06
CA ASP A 114 -1.24 14.03 -12.67
C ASP A 114 -0.95 13.77 -14.16
N ARG A 115 -1.49 12.69 -14.74
CA ARG A 115 -1.50 12.45 -16.19
C ARG A 115 -2.92 12.29 -16.67
#